data_AF-A0A6A5QGT5-F1
#
_entry.id   AF-A0A6A5QGT5-F1
#
_cell.length_a   1.000
_cell.length_b   1.000
_cell.length_c   1.000
_cell.angle_alpha   90.00
_cell.angle_beta   90.00
_cell.angle_gamma   90.00
#
_symmetry.space_group_name_H-M   'P 1'
#
loop_
_entity.id
_entity.type
_entity.pdbx_description
1 polymer ?
#
loop_
_entity_poly.entity_id
_entity_poly.type
_entity_poly.pdbx_seq_one_letter_code
_entity_poly.pdbx_strand_id
1 'polypeptide(L)'
;MSEPTAAVTAEDMPSSSNSTASISTDGDVPYLPTPVQAQSQTKTKRYTPPKADSQTFKTQQAFLDSLRPMAIKDVDENKRKCPICWKHFGEAPDPGFDNSELPVQLRCNHIFGHKCLVSTFALPKASHFELQPLSLAPHSKGRLLAEKLAAYFKSHGSNFGNETETFDKMLQESCQSSRGPQICGKHWWPLFDQVLHAGREVAQVTLLENAMVIDYELPRRQQLTGNCPSVMSDFGSGSIDVPHGQSSASAFAPMAMPNLTLPPMSTKSQHTSPSSTLADLDAQMAASGGTLHPAAAINDAHKTWQMALASKTNLDKLSDLSKQMSFTQQKSLENLVALQKELAHTYNENKAVLSDEMKGQKLEVAEALKAKVALEVPKLEAQRTKAALECRARALRNILARQLASVLVQYRAMPTGTPGITTTDMVPRIIQTSVQVHMHDLQETSYTITAPTGGPSHFEEEEIDDGAEFDVNGSTMVVTRAFCHECCAKLEDVALPTPTALTWRNHRATPDDCPLCHRVLFKKGSF
;
A
#
# COMPACT_ATOMS: atom_id res chain seq x y z
N MET A 1 30.32 66.09 0.21
CA MET A 1 30.69 65.96 -1.20
C MET A 1 29.99 64.72 -1.70
N SER A 2 28.94 64.93 -2.49
CA SER A 2 27.96 63.91 -2.86
C SER A 2 28.20 63.52 -4.31
N GLU A 3 28.46 62.24 -4.56
CA GLU A 3 28.52 61.66 -5.90
C GLU A 3 27.13 61.13 -6.30
N PRO A 4 26.69 61.33 -7.56
CA PRO A 4 25.44 60.79 -8.05
C PRO A 4 25.64 59.44 -8.76
N THR A 5 24.85 58.45 -8.35
CA THR A 5 24.77 57.13 -8.99
C THR A 5 23.91 57.20 -10.25
N ALA A 6 24.47 56.84 -11.40
CA ALA A 6 23.78 56.76 -12.67
C ALA A 6 22.92 55.49 -12.77
N ALA A 7 21.69 55.67 -13.26
CA ALA A 7 20.76 54.60 -13.60
C ALA A 7 21.11 54.00 -14.97
N VAL A 8 21.22 52.67 -15.04
CA VAL A 8 21.38 51.91 -16.29
C VAL A 8 20.03 51.31 -16.65
N THR A 9 19.54 51.67 -17.82
CA THR A 9 18.35 51.14 -18.50
C THR A 9 18.63 49.74 -19.06
N ALA A 10 17.74 48.79 -18.78
CA ALA A 10 17.75 47.46 -19.36
C ALA A 10 17.08 47.49 -20.75
N GLU A 11 17.81 47.02 -21.77
CA GLU A 11 17.30 46.79 -23.11
C GLU A 11 16.77 45.36 -23.28
N ASP A 12 15.76 45.26 -24.14
CA ASP A 12 15.01 44.08 -24.56
C ASP A 12 15.88 42.93 -25.09
N MET A 13 15.59 41.71 -24.62
CA MET A 13 16.02 40.47 -25.27
C MET A 13 14.83 39.81 -26.00
N PRO A 14 14.96 39.42 -27.28
CA PRO A 14 13.92 38.72 -28.00
C PRO A 14 13.88 37.23 -27.69
N SER A 15 12.66 36.76 -27.43
CA SER A 15 12.25 35.37 -27.21
C SER A 15 12.65 34.47 -28.39
N SER A 16 13.45 33.44 -28.12
CA SER A 16 13.76 32.38 -29.07
C SER A 16 12.67 31.31 -29.05
N SER A 17 12.11 31.05 -30.23
CA SER A 17 11.02 30.14 -30.51
C SER A 17 11.48 28.68 -30.52
N ASN A 18 10.66 27.83 -29.90
CA ASN A 18 10.76 26.37 -29.89
C ASN A 18 10.75 25.78 -31.30
N SER A 19 11.79 25.00 -31.62
CA SER A 19 11.80 24.09 -32.78
C SER A 19 11.42 22.69 -32.32
N THR A 20 10.16 22.31 -32.56
CA THR A 20 9.64 20.96 -32.41
C THR A 20 10.21 20.08 -33.52
N ALA A 21 11.13 19.18 -33.18
CA ALA A 21 11.62 18.17 -34.10
C ALA A 21 10.59 17.03 -34.22
N SER A 22 10.01 16.91 -35.42
CA SER A 22 9.13 15.82 -35.83
C SER A 22 9.93 14.52 -35.94
N ILE A 23 9.63 13.55 -35.08
CA ILE A 23 10.16 12.19 -35.18
C ILE A 23 9.32 11.44 -36.22
N SER A 24 9.93 11.19 -37.38
CA SER A 24 9.39 10.32 -38.42
C SER A 24 9.52 8.86 -37.99
N THR A 25 8.37 8.19 -37.84
CA THR A 25 8.25 6.73 -37.71
C THR A 25 8.23 6.13 -39.11
N ASP A 26 9.33 5.50 -39.54
CA ASP A 26 9.40 4.77 -40.81
C ASP A 26 10.07 3.41 -40.60
N GLY A 27 9.41 2.36 -41.11
CA GLY A 27 10.07 1.13 -41.58
C GLY A 27 10.24 -0.03 -40.60
N ASP A 28 9.16 -0.76 -40.33
CA ASP A 28 9.21 -2.14 -39.84
C ASP A 28 9.84 -3.05 -40.92
N VAL A 29 11.05 -3.53 -40.67
CA VAL A 29 11.68 -4.63 -41.43
C VAL A 29 12.02 -5.75 -40.44
N PRO A 30 11.48 -6.97 -40.61
CA PRO A 30 11.80 -8.10 -39.73
C PRO A 30 13.22 -8.58 -40.01
N TYR A 31 14.17 -8.16 -39.18
CA TYR A 31 15.55 -8.62 -39.22
C TYR A 31 15.65 -10.02 -38.57
N LEU A 32 15.86 -11.04 -39.39
CA LEU A 32 16.19 -12.39 -38.94
C LEU A 32 17.56 -12.37 -38.22
N PRO A 33 17.65 -12.79 -36.95
CA PRO A 33 18.91 -12.78 -36.21
C PRO A 33 19.89 -13.79 -36.82
N THR A 34 20.98 -13.27 -37.35
CA THR A 34 22.14 -14.07 -37.76
C THR A 34 22.73 -14.74 -36.51
N PRO A 35 23.07 -16.04 -36.53
CA PRO A 35 23.69 -16.69 -35.38
C PRO A 35 25.05 -16.07 -35.13
N VAL A 36 25.11 -15.19 -34.13
CA VAL A 36 26.34 -14.59 -33.61
C VAL A 36 27.18 -15.75 -33.07
N GLN A 37 28.25 -16.07 -33.81
CA GLN A 37 29.27 -16.99 -33.37
C GLN A 37 29.76 -16.51 -31.99
N ALA A 38 29.60 -17.38 -30.99
CA ALA A 38 30.05 -17.14 -29.62
C ALA A 38 31.57 -16.97 -29.61
N GLN A 39 32.03 -15.74 -29.84
CA GLN A 39 33.39 -15.35 -29.57
C GLN A 39 33.62 -15.60 -28.08
N SER A 40 34.57 -16.49 -27.78
CA SER A 40 34.99 -16.82 -26.44
C SER A 40 35.35 -15.54 -25.69
N GLN A 41 34.42 -15.03 -24.89
CA GLN A 41 34.64 -13.88 -24.04
C GLN A 41 35.80 -14.25 -23.11
N THR A 42 36.96 -13.65 -23.36
CA THR A 42 38.10 -13.73 -22.44
C THR A 42 37.61 -13.22 -21.10
N LYS A 43 37.46 -14.11 -20.13
CA LYS A 43 37.02 -13.77 -18.78
C LYS A 43 37.91 -12.64 -18.27
N THR A 44 37.37 -11.43 -18.24
CA THR A 44 38.06 -10.29 -17.65
C THR A 44 38.35 -10.67 -16.20
N LYS A 45 39.63 -10.62 -15.81
CA LYS A 45 40.01 -10.92 -14.43
C LYS A 45 39.24 -9.94 -13.55
N ARG A 46 38.33 -10.45 -12.73
CA ARG A 46 37.55 -9.64 -11.79
C ARG A 46 38.55 -8.83 -10.96
N TYR A 47 38.41 -7.51 -10.99
CA TYR A 47 39.22 -6.61 -10.17
C TYR A 47 39.19 -7.10 -8.72
N THR A 48 40.38 -7.31 -8.15
CA THR A 48 40.52 -7.67 -6.74
C THR A 48 41.05 -6.44 -6.03
N PRO A 49 40.33 -5.89 -5.04
CA PRO A 49 40.79 -4.71 -4.34
C PRO A 49 42.15 -4.99 -3.66
N PRO A 50 43.04 -3.99 -3.63
CA PRO A 50 44.31 -4.06 -2.92
C PRO A 50 44.11 -4.53 -1.48
N LYS A 51 44.99 -5.42 -1.02
CA LYS A 51 44.95 -5.92 0.37
C LYS A 51 45.93 -5.13 1.23
N ALA A 52 45.51 -4.84 2.47
CA ALA A 52 46.41 -4.28 3.48
C ALA A 52 47.61 -5.21 3.71
N ASP A 53 48.79 -4.62 3.86
CA ASP A 53 50.04 -5.34 4.09
C ASP A 53 50.66 -4.95 5.45
N SER A 54 51.90 -5.40 5.71
CA SER A 54 52.63 -5.11 6.94
C SER A 54 53.01 -3.64 7.11
N GLN A 55 52.96 -2.85 6.03
CA GLN A 55 53.26 -1.42 6.03
C GLN A 55 52.00 -0.54 6.08
N THR A 56 50.80 -1.10 5.92
CA THR A 56 49.54 -0.38 6.07
C THR A 56 49.38 0.12 7.52
N PHE A 57 49.10 1.42 7.68
CA PHE A 57 48.84 2.03 8.99
C PHE A 57 47.57 1.44 9.64
N LYS A 58 47.56 1.35 10.97
CA LYS A 58 46.41 0.79 11.70
C LYS A 58 45.16 1.67 11.61
N THR A 59 45.33 2.99 11.53
CA THR A 59 44.25 3.98 11.50
C THR A 59 44.58 5.11 10.52
N GLN A 60 43.55 5.78 10.04
CA GLN A 60 43.68 6.98 9.20
C GLN A 60 44.45 8.11 9.92
N GLN A 61 44.19 8.32 11.21
CA GLN A 61 44.93 9.32 12.00
C GLN A 61 46.42 8.99 12.07
N ALA A 62 46.80 7.72 12.29
CA ALA A 62 48.20 7.33 12.31
C ALA A 62 48.90 7.52 10.96
N PHE A 63 48.16 7.42 9.85
CA PHE A 63 48.65 7.78 8.53
C PHE A 63 48.88 9.29 8.43
N LEU A 64 47.90 10.12 8.80
CA LEU A 64 48.02 11.58 8.79
C LEU A 64 49.19 12.07 9.65
N ASP A 65 49.35 11.52 10.87
CA ASP A 65 50.44 11.85 11.78
C ASP A 65 51.83 11.42 11.26
N SER A 66 51.86 10.49 10.29
CA SER A 66 53.11 10.01 9.68
C SER A 66 53.60 10.89 8.53
N LEU A 67 52.78 11.80 8.03
CA LEU A 67 53.12 12.67 6.90
C LEU A 67 54.18 13.69 7.34
N ARG A 68 55.43 13.45 6.94
CA ARG A 68 56.56 14.33 7.24
C ARG A 68 57.03 15.02 5.96
N PRO A 69 56.96 16.36 5.89
CA PRO A 69 57.54 17.10 4.79
C PRO A 69 59.04 16.79 4.63
N MET A 70 59.51 16.65 3.40
CA MET A 70 60.92 16.49 3.05
C MET A 70 61.44 17.73 2.32
N ALA A 71 62.76 17.91 2.25
CA ALA A 71 63.32 19.05 1.54
C ALA A 71 63.18 18.86 0.02
N ILE A 72 62.87 19.94 -0.71
CA ILE A 72 62.67 19.90 -2.18
C ILE A 72 63.92 19.39 -2.91
N LYS A 73 65.12 19.68 -2.36
CA LYS A 73 66.40 19.19 -2.88
C LYS A 73 66.56 17.67 -2.81
N ASP A 74 65.82 17.00 -1.92
CA ASP A 74 65.86 15.54 -1.75
C ASP A 74 64.85 14.84 -2.68
N VAL A 75 64.09 15.60 -3.48
CA VAL A 75 63.11 15.08 -4.45
C VAL A 75 63.71 15.09 -5.86
N ASP A 76 63.66 13.93 -6.53
CA ASP A 76 64.04 13.76 -7.94
C ASP A 76 63.39 14.85 -8.81
N GLU A 77 64.15 15.45 -9.73
CA GLU A 77 63.71 16.59 -10.53
C GLU A 77 62.41 16.31 -11.32
N ASN A 78 62.24 15.09 -11.82
CA ASN A 78 61.05 14.65 -12.55
C ASN A 78 59.81 14.40 -11.65
N LYS A 79 59.97 14.39 -10.33
CA LYS A 79 58.89 14.18 -9.35
C LYS A 79 58.59 15.44 -8.53
N ARG A 80 59.09 16.61 -8.92
CA ARG A 80 58.90 17.87 -8.18
C ARG A 80 57.50 18.49 -8.33
N LYS A 81 56.55 17.77 -8.92
CA LYS A 81 55.15 18.19 -9.06
C LYS A 81 54.24 17.31 -8.21
N CYS A 82 53.29 17.92 -7.54
CA CYS A 82 52.25 17.19 -6.81
C CYS A 82 51.31 16.49 -7.81
N PRO A 83 51.08 15.16 -7.72
CA PRO A 83 50.15 14.46 -8.61
C PRO A 83 48.67 14.84 -8.46
N ILE A 84 48.30 15.51 -7.36
CA ILE A 84 46.91 15.89 -7.06
C ILE A 84 46.59 17.27 -7.65
N CYS A 85 47.37 18.30 -7.28
CA CYS A 85 47.14 19.68 -7.72
C CYS A 85 48.05 20.14 -8.87
N TRP A 86 48.98 19.30 -9.33
CA TRP A 86 49.91 19.55 -10.44
C TRP A 86 50.90 20.72 -10.26
N LYS A 87 50.90 21.40 -9.10
CA LYS A 87 51.85 22.45 -8.71
C LYS A 87 53.24 21.92 -8.38
N HIS A 88 54.26 22.76 -8.59
CA HIS A 88 55.61 22.42 -8.16
C HIS A 88 55.76 22.59 -6.64
N PHE A 89 56.55 21.73 -6.01
CA PHE A 89 56.84 21.87 -4.59
C PHE A 89 57.66 23.14 -4.33
N GLY A 90 57.25 23.93 -3.33
CA GLY A 90 57.84 25.22 -2.99
C GLY A 90 57.44 26.39 -3.90
N GLU A 91 56.54 26.16 -4.85
CA GLU A 91 55.90 27.24 -5.61
C GLU A 91 55.09 28.14 -4.66
N ALA A 92 55.14 29.46 -4.90
CA ALA A 92 54.42 30.42 -4.08
C ALA A 92 52.90 30.16 -4.16
N PRO A 93 52.15 30.42 -3.07
CA PRO A 93 50.70 30.33 -3.10
C PRO A 93 50.11 31.29 -4.14
N ASP A 94 49.03 30.90 -4.81
CA ASP A 94 48.30 31.82 -5.67
C ASP A 94 47.69 32.96 -4.82
N PRO A 95 47.51 34.17 -5.37
CA PRO A 95 46.88 35.27 -4.65
C PRO A 95 45.52 34.85 -4.06
N GLY A 96 45.42 34.85 -2.73
CA GLY A 96 44.19 34.48 -2.01
C GLY A 96 44.03 32.99 -1.67
N PHE A 97 44.95 32.11 -2.10
CA PHE A 97 44.86 30.67 -1.84
C PHE A 97 46.14 30.13 -1.21
N ASP A 98 46.05 29.45 -0.06
CA ASP A 98 47.22 28.82 0.58
C ASP A 98 47.57 27.45 -0.03
N ASN A 99 47.78 27.40 -1.34
CA ASN A 99 48.04 26.17 -2.10
C ASN A 99 49.53 25.87 -2.34
N SER A 100 50.40 26.48 -1.55
CA SER A 100 51.82 26.12 -1.51
C SER A 100 51.99 24.71 -0.92
N GLU A 101 52.72 23.85 -1.63
CA GLU A 101 52.91 22.44 -1.25
C GLU A 101 54.35 22.12 -0.87
N LEU A 102 54.52 21.35 0.20
CA LEU A 102 55.79 20.71 0.55
C LEU A 102 55.73 19.22 0.19
N PRO A 103 56.81 18.62 -0.34
CA PRO A 103 56.78 17.22 -0.73
C PRO A 103 56.72 16.31 0.48
N VAL A 104 55.91 15.25 0.40
CA VAL A 104 55.83 14.17 1.38
C VAL A 104 55.93 12.84 0.64
N GLN A 105 56.84 11.98 1.09
CA GLN A 105 56.98 10.64 0.55
C GLN A 105 56.16 9.63 1.36
N LEU A 106 55.26 8.90 0.69
CA LEU A 106 54.52 7.79 1.28
C LEU A 106 55.39 6.53 1.39
N ARG A 107 54.97 5.54 2.19
CA ARG A 107 55.65 4.22 2.32
C ARG A 107 55.75 3.43 1.02
N CYS A 108 54.94 3.78 0.01
CA CYS A 108 55.03 3.23 -1.34
C CYS A 108 56.01 3.99 -2.25
N ASN A 109 56.79 4.93 -1.70
CA ASN A 109 57.76 5.79 -2.38
C ASN A 109 57.18 6.83 -3.36
N HIS A 110 55.85 6.96 -3.43
CA HIS A 110 55.21 8.05 -4.16
C HIS A 110 55.25 9.36 -3.36
N ILE A 111 55.45 10.47 -4.07
CA ILE A 111 55.60 11.80 -3.50
C ILE A 111 54.39 12.64 -3.87
N PHE A 112 53.80 13.30 -2.88
CA PHE A 112 52.65 14.19 -3.05
C PHE A 112 52.88 15.49 -2.26
N GLY A 113 52.00 16.47 -2.47
CA GLY A 113 51.93 17.65 -1.62
C GLY A 113 51.37 17.31 -0.25
N HIS A 114 51.98 17.83 0.82
CA HIS A 114 51.54 17.66 2.19
C HIS A 114 50.09 18.10 2.40
N LYS A 115 49.71 19.30 1.96
CA LYS A 115 48.35 19.83 2.19
C LYS A 115 47.33 19.07 1.34
N CYS A 116 47.68 18.73 0.10
CA CYS A 116 46.88 17.83 -0.73
C CYS A 116 46.59 16.51 -0.01
N LEU A 117 47.60 15.81 0.52
CA LEU A 117 47.38 14.56 1.25
C LEU A 117 46.57 14.77 2.53
N VAL A 118 46.86 15.80 3.32
CA VAL A 118 46.10 16.10 4.54
C VAL A 118 44.64 16.38 4.22
N SER A 119 44.36 17.09 3.12
CA SER A 119 43.00 17.39 2.65
C SER A 119 42.29 16.17 2.10
N THR A 120 42.91 15.44 1.16
CA THR A 120 42.35 14.23 0.53
C THR A 120 42.05 13.14 1.55
N PHE A 121 42.92 12.98 2.55
CA PHE A 121 42.80 11.97 3.59
C PHE A 121 42.32 12.54 4.93
N ALA A 122 41.79 13.77 4.96
CA ALA A 122 41.27 14.37 6.18
C ALA A 122 40.18 13.47 6.80
N LEU A 123 40.15 13.38 8.13
CA LEU A 123 38.99 12.81 8.81
C LEU A 123 37.78 13.71 8.49
N PRO A 124 36.67 13.15 7.97
CA PRO A 124 35.48 13.94 7.73
C PRO A 124 35.06 14.66 9.01
N LYS A 125 34.96 15.99 8.95
CA LYS A 125 34.42 16.76 10.06
C LYS A 125 33.01 16.26 10.33
N ALA A 126 32.70 15.98 11.59
CA ALA A 126 31.32 15.74 11.98
C ALA A 126 30.59 17.08 11.84
N SER A 127 29.59 17.11 10.97
CA SER A 127 28.67 18.23 10.90
C SER A 127 27.74 18.15 12.11
N HIS A 128 27.47 19.30 12.70
CA HIS A 128 26.58 19.44 13.84
C HIS A 128 25.44 20.38 13.46
N PHE A 129 24.21 19.97 13.76
CA PHE A 129 23.01 20.75 13.52
C PHE A 129 22.19 20.82 14.79
N GLU A 130 22.14 22.00 15.39
CA GLU A 130 21.38 22.25 16.60
C GLU A 130 19.88 22.36 16.26
N LEU A 131 19.06 21.60 16.98
CA LEU A 131 17.61 21.64 16.85
C LEU A 131 17.04 22.64 17.87
N GLN A 132 16.39 23.67 17.35
CA GLN A 132 15.93 24.79 18.15
C GLN A 132 14.47 24.58 18.59
N PRO A 133 14.15 24.72 19.89
CA PRO A 133 12.77 24.70 20.36
C PRO A 133 11.91 25.70 19.58
N LEU A 134 10.63 25.37 19.37
CA LEU A 134 9.71 26.25 18.67
C LEU A 134 9.65 27.60 19.39
N SER A 135 10.12 28.66 18.73
CA SER A 135 10.11 29.99 19.30
C SER A 135 8.83 30.70 18.88
N LEU A 136 8.28 31.51 19.78
CA LEU A 136 7.18 32.41 19.45
C LEU A 136 7.63 33.89 19.53
N ALA A 137 8.93 34.13 19.56
CA ALA A 137 9.51 35.47 19.50
C ALA A 137 9.17 36.15 18.15
N PRO A 138 9.21 37.49 18.07
CA PRO A 138 9.07 38.19 16.79
C PRO A 138 10.02 37.61 15.75
N HIS A 139 9.55 37.46 14.50
CA HIS A 139 10.30 36.91 13.36
C HIS A 139 10.59 35.40 13.36
N SER A 140 10.21 34.67 14.41
CA SER A 140 10.30 33.21 14.41
C SER A 140 9.26 32.56 13.49
N LYS A 141 9.59 31.40 12.95
CA LYS A 141 8.69 30.51 12.20
C LYS A 141 7.55 30.03 13.09
N GLY A 142 7.79 29.76 14.37
CA GLY A 142 6.73 29.41 15.31
C GLY A 142 5.73 30.54 15.55
N ARG A 143 6.18 31.80 15.62
CA ARG A 143 5.29 32.98 15.63
C ARG A 143 4.43 33.05 14.38
N LEU A 144 5.02 32.88 13.19
CA LEU A 144 4.28 32.87 11.92
C LEU A 144 3.20 31.78 11.89
N LEU A 145 3.52 30.57 12.35
CA LEU A 145 2.53 29.50 12.49
C LEU A 145 1.39 29.91 13.42
N ALA A 146 1.73 30.41 14.60
CA ALA A 146 0.74 30.79 15.60
C ALA A 146 -0.20 31.91 15.14
N GLU A 147 0.31 32.88 14.37
CA GLU A 147 -0.50 33.93 13.75
C GLU A 147 -1.49 33.37 12.73
N LYS A 148 -1.06 32.40 11.90
CA LYS A 148 -1.95 31.68 10.97
C LYS A 148 -3.02 30.89 11.70
N LEU A 149 -2.65 30.18 12.77
CA LEU A 149 -3.57 29.44 13.63
C LEU A 149 -4.60 30.37 14.29
N ALA A 150 -4.15 31.52 14.81
CA ALA A 150 -5.03 32.51 15.42
C ALA A 150 -6.01 33.12 14.41
N ALA A 151 -5.52 33.43 13.19
CA ALA A 151 -6.36 33.93 12.11
C ALA A 151 -7.43 32.90 11.69
N TYR A 152 -7.04 31.64 11.47
CA TYR A 152 -7.97 30.59 11.11
C TYR A 152 -9.02 30.35 12.21
N PHE A 153 -8.57 30.26 13.48
CA PHE A 153 -9.46 30.09 14.62
C PHE A 153 -10.44 31.26 14.78
N LYS A 154 -10.01 32.51 14.54
CA LYS A 154 -10.92 33.66 14.58
C LYS A 154 -12.03 33.56 13.53
N SER A 155 -11.74 33.02 12.35
CA SER A 155 -12.71 32.89 11.25
C SER A 155 -13.62 31.66 11.37
N HIS A 156 -13.16 30.57 11.98
CA HIS A 156 -13.88 29.28 11.96
C HIS A 156 -14.18 28.68 13.35
N GLY A 157 -13.56 29.19 14.42
CA GLY A 157 -13.63 28.59 15.75
C GLY A 157 -15.05 28.58 16.35
N SER A 158 -15.95 29.45 15.90
CA SER A 158 -17.37 29.43 16.31
C SER A 158 -18.15 28.24 15.74
N ASN A 159 -17.64 27.58 14.70
CA ASN A 159 -18.33 26.48 14.01
C ASN A 159 -18.04 25.11 14.63
N PHE A 160 -17.08 25.05 15.55
CA PHE A 160 -16.58 23.80 16.14
C PHE A 160 -16.54 23.90 17.67
N GLY A 161 -16.60 22.76 18.35
CA GLY A 161 -16.72 22.74 19.81
C GLY A 161 -15.45 23.13 20.55
N ASN A 162 -14.28 22.95 19.94
CA ASN A 162 -12.99 23.28 20.56
C ASN A 162 -11.87 23.53 19.51
N GLU A 163 -10.70 23.97 20.00
CA GLU A 163 -9.52 24.26 19.17
C GLU A 163 -8.98 23.05 18.42
N THR A 164 -9.01 21.86 19.04
CA THR A 164 -8.51 20.63 18.39
C THR A 164 -9.40 20.24 17.21
N GLU A 165 -10.72 20.28 17.38
CA GLU A 165 -11.67 20.02 16.27
C GLU A 165 -11.52 21.07 15.16
N THR A 166 -11.34 22.34 15.53
CA THR A 166 -11.09 23.42 14.57
C THR A 166 -9.83 23.14 13.75
N PHE A 167 -8.74 22.70 14.37
CA PHE A 167 -7.49 22.41 13.67
C PHE A 167 -7.46 21.06 12.94
N ASP A 168 -8.22 20.04 13.36
CA ASP A 168 -8.43 18.84 12.53
C ASP A 168 -9.12 19.23 11.21
N LYS A 169 -10.12 20.12 11.27
CA LYS A 169 -10.80 20.65 10.08
C LYS A 169 -9.88 21.51 9.22
N MET A 170 -9.08 22.35 9.84
CA MET A 170 -8.02 23.10 9.15
C MET A 170 -7.07 22.18 8.38
N LEU A 171 -6.59 21.11 9.02
CA LEU A 171 -5.69 20.14 8.41
C LEU A 171 -6.39 19.35 7.29
N GLN A 172 -7.66 18.98 7.47
CA GLN A 172 -8.46 18.33 6.43
C GLN A 172 -8.63 19.23 5.19
N GLU A 173 -8.89 20.52 5.38
CA GLU A 173 -8.98 21.50 4.28
C GLU A 173 -7.64 21.76 3.61
N SER A 174 -6.55 21.75 4.40
CA SER A 174 -5.20 22.00 3.90
C SER A 174 -4.70 20.90 2.94
N CYS A 175 -5.24 19.68 3.04
CA CYS A 175 -4.94 18.57 2.12
C CYS A 175 -5.22 18.89 0.63
N GLN A 176 -5.98 19.94 0.35
CA GLN A 176 -6.12 20.47 -1.00
C GLN A 176 -4.88 21.28 -1.36
N SER A 177 -4.13 20.85 -2.38
CA SER A 177 -2.80 21.39 -2.75
C SER A 177 -2.75 22.91 -2.92
N SER A 178 -3.86 23.54 -3.33
CA SER A 178 -3.97 25.00 -3.47
C SER A 178 -4.25 25.74 -2.17
N ARG A 179 -4.96 25.11 -1.22
CA ARG A 179 -5.38 25.74 0.05
C ARG A 179 -4.35 25.58 1.16
N GLY A 180 -3.61 24.47 1.18
CA GLY A 180 -2.60 24.20 2.19
C GLY A 180 -1.62 25.36 2.43
N PRO A 181 -0.92 25.88 1.39
CA PRO A 181 0.00 27.01 1.55
C PRO A 181 -0.67 28.30 2.01
N GLN A 182 -1.96 28.51 1.69
CA GLN A 182 -2.70 29.71 2.08
C GLN A 182 -3.07 29.67 3.57
N ILE A 183 -3.49 28.51 4.04
CA ILE A 183 -3.95 28.27 5.41
C ILE A 183 -2.75 28.20 6.37
N CYS A 184 -1.77 27.34 6.06
CA CYS A 184 -0.64 27.06 6.96
C CYS A 184 0.61 27.90 6.66
N GLY A 185 0.65 28.62 5.54
CA GLY A 185 1.84 29.34 5.06
C GLY A 185 2.75 28.47 4.20
N LYS A 186 3.62 29.09 3.38
CA LYS A 186 4.53 28.35 2.47
C LYS A 186 5.59 27.57 3.24
N HIS A 187 5.96 28.01 4.44
CA HIS A 187 6.89 27.30 5.30
C HIS A 187 6.33 25.99 5.89
N TRP A 188 5.20 26.07 6.59
CA TRP A 188 4.70 24.94 7.38
C TRP A 188 3.88 23.94 6.57
N TRP A 189 3.23 24.38 5.49
CA TRP A 189 2.40 23.49 4.68
C TRP A 189 3.18 22.26 4.15
N PRO A 190 4.34 22.41 3.48
CA PRO A 190 5.10 21.26 3.00
C PRO A 190 5.49 20.26 4.10
N LEU A 191 5.74 20.74 5.32
CA LEU A 191 6.03 19.89 6.47
C LEU A 191 4.78 19.09 6.87
N PHE A 192 3.64 19.75 7.06
CA PHE A 192 2.38 19.08 7.40
C PHE A 192 1.94 18.10 6.31
N ASP A 193 2.05 18.48 5.04
CA ASP A 193 1.76 17.62 3.91
C ASP A 193 2.57 16.32 3.96
N GLN A 194 3.87 16.42 4.24
CA GLN A 194 4.74 15.26 4.40
C GLN A 194 4.31 14.36 5.56
N VAL A 195 3.92 14.93 6.72
CA VAL A 195 3.43 14.12 7.84
C VAL A 195 2.13 13.44 7.47
N LEU A 196 1.15 14.17 6.91
CA LEU A 196 -0.19 13.68 6.60
C LEU A 196 -0.20 12.51 5.61
N HIS A 197 0.83 12.42 4.77
CA HIS A 197 1.06 11.32 3.84
C HIS A 197 1.97 10.22 4.40
N ALA A 198 2.36 10.27 5.68
CA ALA A 198 3.12 9.21 6.31
C ALA A 198 2.26 7.93 6.40
N GLY A 199 2.72 6.86 5.74
CA GLY A 199 2.01 5.57 5.72
C GLY A 199 2.08 4.75 7.02
N ARG A 200 2.76 5.25 8.05
CA ARG A 200 3.02 4.56 9.33
C ARG A 200 2.22 5.20 10.46
N GLU A 201 1.93 4.41 11.50
CA GLU A 201 1.27 4.90 12.72
C GLU A 201 2.23 5.80 13.49
N VAL A 202 1.80 7.05 13.72
CA VAL A 202 2.57 8.08 14.41
C VAL A 202 2.08 8.16 15.84
N ALA A 203 2.99 8.06 16.80
CA ALA A 203 2.72 8.20 18.23
C ALA A 203 2.65 9.68 18.61
N GLN A 204 3.64 10.45 18.15
CA GLN A 204 3.85 11.84 18.55
C GLN A 204 4.46 12.64 17.39
N VAL A 205 4.07 13.91 17.31
CA VAL A 205 4.74 14.90 16.48
C VAL A 205 5.21 16.04 17.36
N THR A 206 6.46 16.45 17.21
CA THR A 206 7.03 17.61 17.90
C THR A 206 7.47 18.64 16.87
N LEU A 207 6.95 19.87 17.01
CA LEU A 207 7.28 21.01 16.15
C LEU A 207 8.46 21.77 16.77
N LEU A 208 9.46 22.09 15.95
CA LEU A 208 10.66 22.83 16.31
C LEU A 208 10.86 23.98 15.32
N GLU A 209 11.70 24.95 15.67
CA GLU A 209 11.91 26.14 14.84
C GLU A 209 12.56 25.79 13.48
N ASN A 210 13.47 24.83 13.47
CA ASN A 210 14.19 24.37 12.28
C ASN A 210 14.01 22.87 12.01
N ALA A 211 13.02 22.24 12.65
CA ALA A 211 12.75 20.82 12.44
C ALA A 211 11.32 20.41 12.78
N MET A 212 10.98 19.19 12.39
CA MET A 212 9.79 18.49 12.79
C MET A 212 10.15 17.04 13.09
N VAL A 213 9.82 16.58 14.29
CA VAL A 213 10.16 15.23 14.77
C VAL A 213 8.89 14.40 14.75
N ILE A 214 8.95 13.23 14.11
CA ILE A 214 7.84 12.29 13.98
C ILE A 214 8.26 10.99 14.65
N ASP A 215 7.61 10.66 15.76
CA ASP A 215 7.84 9.42 16.49
C ASP A 215 6.83 8.38 16.03
N TYR A 216 7.30 7.30 15.43
CA TYR A 216 6.44 6.20 15.03
C TYR A 216 6.12 5.28 16.21
N GLU A 217 4.88 4.80 16.26
CA GLU A 217 4.50 3.77 17.22
C GLU A 217 5.33 2.49 16.95
N LEU A 218 5.70 1.81 18.04
CA LEU A 218 6.17 0.44 17.94
C LEU A 218 5.07 -0.37 17.25
N PRO A 219 5.39 -1.18 16.21
CA PRO A 219 4.40 -2.07 15.65
C PRO A 219 3.94 -2.96 16.80
N ARG A 220 2.71 -2.74 17.27
CA ARG A 220 2.10 -3.65 18.23
C ARG A 220 2.16 -4.99 17.52
N ARG A 221 2.91 -5.93 18.09
CA ARG A 221 2.90 -7.32 17.63
C ARG A 221 1.46 -7.72 17.79
N GLN A 222 0.67 -7.60 16.72
CA GLN A 222 -0.74 -7.94 16.72
C GLN A 222 -0.72 -9.38 17.18
N GLN A 223 -1.04 -9.57 18.46
CA GLN A 223 -1.20 -10.90 18.99
C GLN A 223 -2.31 -11.44 18.11
N LEU A 224 -1.96 -12.43 17.28
CA LEU A 224 -2.84 -13.11 16.34
C LEU A 224 -3.99 -13.85 17.07
N THR A 225 -4.38 -13.39 18.26
CA THR A 225 -5.64 -13.70 18.90
C THR A 225 -6.72 -13.05 18.04
N GLY A 226 -7.30 -13.83 17.13
CA GLY A 226 -8.18 -13.43 16.03
C GLY A 226 -9.52 -12.80 16.39
N ASN A 227 -9.55 -11.87 17.34
CA ASN A 227 -10.72 -11.06 17.67
C ASN A 227 -10.46 -9.62 17.23
N CYS A 228 -10.61 -9.34 15.92
CA CYS A 228 -10.85 -7.97 15.47
C CYS A 228 -12.13 -7.47 16.18
N PRO A 229 -12.10 -6.36 16.93
CA PRO A 229 -13.32 -5.72 17.37
C PRO A 229 -14.06 -5.27 16.11
N SER A 230 -15.15 -5.95 15.80
CA SER A 230 -15.98 -5.67 14.64
C SER A 230 -16.53 -4.25 14.79
N VAL A 231 -16.03 -3.32 13.98
CA VAL A 231 -16.61 -1.98 13.80
C VAL A 231 -17.88 -2.12 12.95
N MET A 232 -18.83 -2.94 13.41
CA MET A 232 -20.13 -3.14 12.78
C MET A 232 -21.20 -3.31 13.86
N SER A 233 -21.55 -2.21 14.52
CA SER A 233 -22.83 -2.09 15.23
C SER A 233 -23.07 -0.64 15.65
N ASP A 234 -23.30 0.23 14.66
CA ASP A 234 -24.04 1.48 14.84
C ASP A 234 -24.66 1.89 13.50
N PHE A 235 -25.68 1.14 13.09
CA PHE A 235 -26.74 1.69 12.23
C PHE A 235 -27.97 1.80 13.12
N GLY A 236 -28.21 3.02 13.61
CA GLY A 236 -29.34 3.34 14.47
C GLY A 236 -30.68 3.16 13.75
N SER A 237 -31.55 2.35 14.36
CA SER A 237 -32.99 2.58 14.27
C SER A 237 -33.32 3.78 15.14
N GLY A 238 -33.83 4.85 14.51
CA GLY A 238 -34.37 6.00 15.24
C GLY A 238 -35.62 5.62 16.02
N SER A 239 -35.64 5.98 17.31
CA SER A 239 -36.88 6.18 18.06
C SER A 239 -36.72 7.38 19.01
N ILE A 240 -37.52 8.40 18.70
CA ILE A 240 -38.14 9.43 19.55
C ILE A 240 -38.70 8.75 20.83
N ASP A 241 -38.70 9.23 22.09
CA ASP A 241 -38.57 10.55 22.75
C ASP A 241 -38.29 10.42 24.29
N VAL A 242 -37.68 11.47 24.87
CA VAL A 242 -37.93 12.16 26.18
C VAL A 242 -37.68 11.45 27.55
N PRO A 243 -37.21 12.18 28.60
CA PRO A 243 -36.46 11.62 29.74
C PRO A 243 -37.26 11.58 31.07
N HIS A 244 -36.86 10.71 32.02
CA HIS A 244 -36.93 10.96 33.48
C HIS A 244 -36.23 9.84 34.31
N GLY A 245 -35.41 10.25 35.29
CA GLY A 245 -35.49 9.76 36.68
C GLY A 245 -34.84 8.43 37.13
N GLN A 246 -33.66 8.55 37.75
CA GLN A 246 -33.15 7.90 38.98
C GLN A 246 -33.39 6.39 39.31
N SER A 247 -32.24 5.73 39.51
CA SER A 247 -31.85 4.82 40.62
C SER A 247 -32.51 3.45 40.88
N SER A 248 -31.60 2.53 41.24
CA SER A 248 -31.69 1.34 42.12
C SER A 248 -31.68 -0.05 41.46
N ALA A 249 -30.89 -0.91 42.10
CA ALA A 249 -30.51 -2.27 41.74
C ALA A 249 -31.60 -3.34 41.97
N SER A 250 -31.52 -4.48 41.24
CA SER A 250 -31.72 -5.85 41.76
C SER A 250 -31.98 -6.90 40.65
N ALA A 251 -31.19 -7.97 40.70
CA ALA A 251 -31.48 -9.41 40.47
C ALA A 251 -32.28 -9.94 39.25
N PHE A 252 -31.59 -10.83 38.52
CA PHE A 252 -31.98 -12.13 37.94
C PHE A 252 -33.47 -12.49 37.72
N ALA A 253 -33.82 -12.73 36.45
CA ALA A 253 -34.59 -13.90 35.96
C ALA A 253 -34.43 -14.07 34.43
N PRO A 254 -34.41 -15.29 33.88
CA PRO A 254 -34.18 -15.53 32.45
C PRO A 254 -35.51 -15.45 31.66
N MET A 255 -35.55 -14.63 30.62
CA MET A 255 -36.68 -14.52 29.70
C MET A 255 -36.48 -15.43 28.48
N ALA A 256 -37.56 -16.12 28.15
CA ALA A 256 -37.68 -17.16 27.14
C ALA A 256 -37.43 -16.65 25.71
N MET A 257 -36.90 -17.55 24.88
CA MET A 257 -36.69 -17.37 23.44
C MET A 257 -38.03 -17.21 22.69
N PRO A 258 -38.22 -16.17 21.86
CA PRO A 258 -39.32 -16.13 20.93
C PRO A 258 -39.03 -17.02 19.71
N ASN A 259 -40.05 -17.78 19.36
CA ASN A 259 -40.12 -18.78 18.32
C ASN A 259 -39.95 -18.14 16.92
N LEU A 260 -39.00 -18.65 16.13
CA LEU A 260 -38.80 -18.27 14.73
C LEU A 260 -40.02 -18.71 13.91
N THR A 261 -40.88 -17.75 13.56
CA THR A 261 -41.96 -17.96 12.61
C THR A 261 -41.45 -17.57 11.22
N LEU A 262 -41.20 -18.58 10.38
CA LEU A 262 -40.85 -18.41 8.97
C LEU A 262 -42.02 -17.79 8.19
N PRO A 263 -41.78 -16.86 7.26
CA PRO A 263 -42.82 -16.38 6.36
C PRO A 263 -43.17 -17.47 5.32
N PRO A 264 -44.45 -17.57 4.90
CA PRO A 264 -44.80 -18.47 3.80
C PRO A 264 -44.21 -17.93 2.50
N MET A 265 -43.37 -18.73 1.84
CA MET A 265 -42.91 -18.42 0.49
C MET A 265 -44.09 -18.43 -0.47
N SER A 266 -44.32 -17.27 -1.07
CA SER A 266 -45.23 -17.06 -2.19
C SER A 266 -44.64 -17.72 -3.44
N THR A 267 -45.17 -18.88 -3.82
CA THR A 267 -44.96 -19.46 -5.16
C THR A 267 -46.10 -19.00 -6.07
N LYS A 268 -45.88 -17.91 -6.80
CA LYS A 268 -46.60 -17.66 -8.06
C LYS A 268 -46.10 -18.69 -9.07
N SER A 269 -46.86 -19.76 -9.27
CA SER A 269 -46.76 -20.58 -10.48
C SER A 269 -48.00 -20.32 -11.31
N GLN A 270 -47.85 -19.52 -12.36
CA GLN A 270 -48.81 -19.42 -13.44
C GLN A 270 -48.74 -20.73 -14.24
N HIS A 271 -49.72 -21.61 -14.04
CA HIS A 271 -50.08 -22.62 -15.04
C HIS A 271 -51.43 -22.21 -15.63
N THR A 272 -51.37 -21.77 -16.88
CA THR A 272 -52.51 -21.59 -17.77
C THR A 272 -53.12 -22.95 -18.08
N SER A 273 -54.37 -23.15 -17.65
CA SER A 273 -55.27 -24.18 -18.15
C SER A 273 -55.54 -23.99 -19.65
N PRO A 274 -55.95 -25.06 -20.33
CA PRO A 274 -57.14 -24.93 -21.15
C PRO A 274 -58.22 -25.95 -20.76
N SER A 275 -59.42 -25.40 -20.52
CA SER A 275 -60.70 -26.08 -20.67
C SER A 275 -60.87 -26.59 -22.10
N SER A 276 -61.37 -27.81 -22.24
CA SER A 276 -62.38 -28.12 -23.26
C SER A 276 -63.11 -29.42 -22.95
N THR A 277 -64.37 -29.25 -22.53
CA THR A 277 -65.59 -29.92 -23.05
C THR A 277 -65.64 -31.46 -23.06
N LEU A 278 -66.46 -31.96 -22.13
CA LEU A 278 -66.99 -33.31 -22.06
C LEU A 278 -68.45 -33.25 -22.55
N ALA A 279 -68.69 -33.61 -23.81
CA ALA A 279 -70.02 -33.81 -24.40
C ALA A 279 -69.92 -34.70 -25.65
N ASP A 280 -70.87 -35.62 -25.76
CA ASP A 280 -71.34 -36.37 -26.94
C ASP A 280 -70.38 -37.26 -27.74
N LEU A 281 -70.66 -38.58 -27.70
CA LEU A 281 -71.19 -39.30 -28.87
C LEU A 281 -71.69 -40.70 -28.49
N ASP A 282 -72.96 -40.89 -28.81
CA ASP A 282 -73.76 -42.10 -28.71
C ASP A 282 -73.85 -42.79 -30.09
N ALA A 283 -74.39 -44.01 -30.11
CA ALA A 283 -74.89 -44.79 -31.25
C ALA A 283 -73.91 -45.59 -32.15
N GLN A 284 -73.96 -46.93 -32.03
CA GLN A 284 -74.52 -47.84 -33.03
C GLN A 284 -74.37 -49.31 -32.59
N MET A 285 -75.49 -50.02 -32.44
CA MET A 285 -75.84 -51.23 -33.21
C MET A 285 -76.98 -51.98 -32.52
N ALA A 286 -78.17 -51.86 -33.10
CA ALA A 286 -79.30 -52.75 -32.90
C ALA A 286 -79.93 -53.03 -34.28
N ALA A 287 -80.10 -54.31 -34.61
CA ALA A 287 -81.10 -54.90 -35.52
C ALA A 287 -80.66 -56.36 -35.72
N SER A 288 -81.35 -57.39 -35.25
CA SER A 288 -82.63 -57.91 -35.77
C SER A 288 -82.82 -59.30 -35.09
N GLY A 289 -83.97 -59.87 -34.76
CA GLY A 289 -85.37 -59.60 -35.08
C GLY A 289 -86.09 -60.93 -35.34
N GLY A 290 -86.96 -61.36 -34.41
CA GLY A 290 -88.11 -62.26 -34.63
C GLY A 290 -87.89 -63.79 -34.70
N THR A 291 -88.87 -64.69 -34.52
CA THR A 291 -90.29 -64.68 -34.09
C THR A 291 -90.75 -66.16 -33.95
N LEU A 292 -91.54 -66.47 -32.91
CA LEU A 292 -92.58 -67.51 -32.65
C LEU A 292 -92.58 -68.95 -33.28
N HIS A 293 -92.88 -69.91 -32.39
CA HIS A 293 -93.51 -71.27 -32.48
C HIS A 293 -94.65 -71.47 -33.53
N PRO A 294 -95.26 -72.68 -33.79
CA PRO A 294 -95.14 -74.05 -33.19
C PRO A 294 -95.22 -75.29 -34.17
N ALA A 295 -95.18 -76.51 -33.57
CA ALA A 295 -95.91 -77.76 -33.91
C ALA A 295 -95.41 -78.81 -34.94
N ALA A 296 -95.69 -80.08 -34.55
CA ALA A 296 -95.95 -81.29 -35.35
C ALA A 296 -94.83 -82.34 -35.63
N ALA A 297 -94.88 -83.42 -34.84
CA ALA A 297 -95.10 -84.83 -35.23
C ALA A 297 -94.18 -85.59 -36.23
N ILE A 298 -93.60 -86.68 -35.69
CA ILE A 298 -93.60 -88.10 -36.15
C ILE A 298 -92.66 -88.53 -37.31
N ASN A 299 -91.94 -89.64 -37.03
CA ASN A 299 -91.07 -90.50 -37.88
C ASN A 299 -89.77 -89.83 -38.38
N ASP A 300 -88.56 -90.39 -38.25
CA ASP A 300 -88.18 -91.80 -38.45
C ASP A 300 -86.97 -92.22 -37.59
N ALA A 301 -86.97 -93.50 -37.20
CA ALA A 301 -86.01 -94.11 -36.27
C ALA A 301 -84.72 -94.61 -36.96
N HIS A 302 -83.69 -94.80 -36.13
CA HIS A 302 -82.55 -95.69 -36.35
C HIS A 302 -81.44 -95.25 -37.35
N LYS A 303 -80.66 -94.20 -37.01
CA LYS A 303 -79.22 -94.14 -37.42
C LYS A 303 -78.31 -93.11 -36.70
N THR A 304 -78.77 -92.44 -35.65
CA THR A 304 -78.16 -91.16 -35.20
C THR A 304 -77.48 -91.15 -33.82
N TRP A 305 -77.33 -92.28 -33.12
CA TRP A 305 -76.62 -92.29 -31.83
C TRP A 305 -75.09 -92.31 -31.94
N GLN A 306 -74.53 -92.82 -33.05
CA GLN A 306 -73.07 -92.84 -33.24
C GLN A 306 -72.47 -91.47 -33.58
N MET A 307 -73.23 -90.55 -34.19
CA MET A 307 -72.75 -89.17 -34.45
C MET A 307 -72.92 -88.23 -33.25
N ALA A 308 -73.85 -88.53 -32.33
CA ALA A 308 -74.09 -87.72 -31.13
C ALA A 308 -73.06 -87.92 -30.00
N LEU A 309 -72.29 -89.02 -30.04
CA LEU A 309 -71.18 -89.27 -29.11
C LEU A 309 -69.84 -88.69 -29.61
N ALA A 310 -69.74 -88.29 -30.88
CA ALA A 310 -68.56 -87.65 -31.46
C ALA A 310 -68.69 -86.11 -31.50
N SER A 311 -69.87 -85.56 -31.24
CA SER A 311 -70.07 -84.11 -31.19
C SER A 311 -69.71 -83.58 -29.80
N LYS A 312 -68.80 -82.59 -29.79
CA LYS A 312 -68.36 -81.85 -28.60
C LYS A 312 -69.55 -81.56 -27.68
N THR A 313 -69.52 -82.15 -26.49
CA THR A 313 -70.60 -81.97 -25.52
C THR A 313 -70.66 -80.51 -25.08
N ASN A 314 -71.82 -80.04 -24.60
CA ASN A 314 -71.91 -78.67 -24.07
C ASN A 314 -70.95 -78.43 -22.89
N LEU A 315 -70.53 -79.51 -22.21
CA LEU A 315 -69.50 -79.48 -21.16
C LEU A 315 -68.10 -79.21 -21.74
N ASP A 316 -67.76 -79.80 -22.89
CA ASP A 316 -66.50 -79.55 -23.60
C ASP A 316 -66.41 -78.11 -24.11
N LYS A 317 -67.54 -77.55 -24.58
CA LYS A 317 -67.62 -76.13 -24.99
C LYS A 317 -67.43 -75.19 -23.80
N LEU A 318 -68.01 -75.50 -22.64
CA LEU A 318 -67.81 -74.73 -21.40
C LEU A 318 -66.37 -74.84 -20.87
N SER A 319 -65.77 -76.04 -20.94
CA SER A 319 -64.35 -76.25 -20.63
C SER A 319 -63.45 -75.42 -21.54
N ASP A 320 -63.69 -75.43 -22.85
CA ASP A 320 -62.89 -74.68 -23.81
C ASP A 320 -63.07 -73.17 -23.65
N LEU A 321 -64.28 -72.70 -23.35
CA LEU A 321 -64.55 -71.29 -23.12
C LEU A 321 -63.95 -70.82 -21.79
N SER A 322 -63.93 -71.67 -20.76
CA SER A 322 -63.23 -71.43 -19.50
C SER A 322 -61.71 -71.37 -19.70
N LYS A 323 -61.14 -72.31 -20.47
CA LYS A 323 -59.72 -72.29 -20.85
C LYS A 323 -59.38 -71.05 -21.66
N GLN A 324 -60.22 -70.67 -22.62
CA GLN A 324 -60.04 -69.47 -23.41
C GLN A 324 -60.10 -68.22 -22.53
N MET A 325 -61.07 -68.11 -21.60
CA MET A 325 -61.11 -66.99 -20.65
C MET A 325 -59.88 -66.96 -19.75
N SER A 326 -59.43 -68.10 -19.21
CA SER A 326 -58.23 -68.16 -18.37
C SER A 326 -56.96 -67.76 -19.14
N PHE A 327 -56.82 -68.18 -20.40
CA PHE A 327 -55.72 -67.78 -21.27
C PHE A 327 -55.77 -66.30 -21.62
N THR A 328 -56.96 -65.76 -21.88
CA THR A 328 -57.16 -64.33 -22.18
C THR A 328 -56.88 -63.48 -20.94
N GLN A 329 -57.29 -63.94 -19.76
CA GLN A 329 -57.03 -63.28 -18.49
C GLN A 329 -55.55 -63.34 -18.12
N GLN A 330 -54.87 -64.47 -18.35
CA GLN A 330 -53.44 -64.62 -18.15
C GLN A 330 -52.63 -63.73 -19.10
N LYS A 331 -52.99 -63.69 -20.40
CA LYS A 331 -52.35 -62.81 -21.39
C LYS A 331 -52.58 -61.33 -21.08
N SER A 332 -53.76 -60.98 -20.58
CA SER A 332 -54.08 -59.65 -20.05
C SER A 332 -53.17 -59.29 -18.87
N LEU A 333 -52.96 -60.23 -17.93
CA LEU A 333 -52.09 -60.03 -16.77
C LEU A 333 -50.62 -59.88 -17.17
N GLU A 334 -50.14 -60.69 -18.11
CA GLU A 334 -48.79 -60.59 -18.68
C GLU A 334 -48.57 -59.24 -19.39
N ASN A 335 -49.55 -58.77 -20.16
CA ASN A 335 -49.51 -57.44 -20.78
C ASN A 335 -49.48 -56.32 -19.73
N LEU A 336 -50.25 -56.42 -18.65
CA LEU A 336 -50.24 -55.48 -17.53
C LEU A 336 -48.88 -55.44 -16.82
N VAL A 337 -48.27 -56.60 -16.59
CA VAL A 337 -46.93 -56.70 -15.99
C VAL A 337 -45.86 -56.13 -16.92
N ALA A 338 -45.95 -56.39 -18.22
CA ALA A 338 -45.04 -55.82 -19.21
C ALA A 338 -45.14 -54.29 -19.24
N LEU A 339 -46.35 -53.75 -19.29
CA LEU A 339 -46.62 -52.31 -19.25
C LEU A 339 -46.10 -51.66 -17.95
N GLN A 340 -46.28 -52.33 -16.81
CA GLN A 340 -45.78 -51.86 -15.52
C GLN A 340 -44.24 -51.83 -15.48
N LYS A 341 -43.57 -52.81 -16.10
CA LYS A 341 -42.10 -52.82 -16.23
C LYS A 341 -41.60 -51.69 -17.12
N GLU A 342 -42.29 -51.40 -18.22
CA GLU A 342 -41.93 -50.31 -19.14
C GLU A 342 -42.14 -48.92 -18.49
N LEU A 343 -43.23 -48.74 -17.74
CA LEU A 343 -43.44 -47.55 -16.92
C LEU A 343 -42.38 -47.38 -15.84
N ALA A 344 -41.96 -48.47 -15.18
CA ALA A 344 -40.90 -48.41 -14.18
C ALA A 344 -39.53 -48.06 -14.81
N HIS A 345 -39.25 -48.57 -16.01
CA HIS A 345 -38.04 -48.25 -16.75
C HIS A 345 -37.98 -46.78 -17.14
N THR A 346 -39.01 -46.28 -17.81
CA THR A 346 -39.13 -44.87 -18.24
C THR A 346 -39.11 -43.91 -17.05
N TYR A 347 -39.75 -44.28 -15.93
CA TYR A 347 -39.66 -43.51 -14.68
C TYR A 347 -38.22 -43.42 -14.16
N ASN A 348 -37.47 -44.52 -14.17
CA ASN A 348 -36.07 -44.54 -13.72
C ASN A 348 -35.13 -43.77 -14.65
N GLU A 349 -35.32 -43.85 -15.97
CA GLU A 349 -34.56 -43.06 -16.95
C GLU A 349 -34.83 -41.56 -16.77
N ASN A 350 -36.10 -41.17 -16.68
CA ASN A 350 -36.47 -39.77 -16.43
C ASN A 350 -35.90 -39.26 -15.10
N LYS A 351 -35.90 -40.10 -14.05
CA LYS A 351 -35.30 -39.77 -12.76
C LYS A 351 -33.79 -39.55 -12.86
N ALA A 352 -33.07 -40.33 -13.67
CA ALA A 352 -31.64 -40.15 -13.90
C ALA A 352 -31.35 -38.83 -14.64
N VAL A 353 -32.09 -38.53 -15.71
CA VAL A 353 -31.96 -37.29 -16.48
C VAL A 353 -32.21 -36.06 -15.60
N LEU A 354 -33.31 -36.05 -14.83
CA LEU A 354 -33.62 -34.98 -13.87
C LEU A 354 -32.52 -34.83 -12.80
N SER A 355 -31.95 -35.93 -12.33
CA SER A 355 -30.86 -35.88 -11.35
C SER A 355 -29.60 -35.25 -11.93
N ASP A 356 -29.27 -35.53 -13.20
CA ASP A 356 -28.08 -34.99 -13.84
C ASP A 356 -28.26 -33.53 -14.27
N GLU A 357 -29.47 -33.15 -14.70
CA GLU A 357 -29.83 -31.75 -14.95
C GLU A 357 -29.75 -30.91 -13.66
N MET A 358 -30.27 -31.43 -12.54
CA MET A 358 -30.12 -30.76 -11.24
C MET A 358 -28.66 -30.66 -10.78
N LYS A 359 -27.80 -31.63 -11.10
CA LYS A 359 -26.36 -31.52 -10.82
C LYS A 359 -25.71 -30.46 -11.69
N GLY A 360 -26.06 -30.39 -12.97
CA GLY A 360 -25.60 -29.36 -13.91
C GLY A 360 -25.97 -27.96 -13.45
N GLN A 361 -27.24 -27.73 -13.12
CA GLN A 361 -27.72 -26.45 -12.57
C GLN A 361 -27.03 -26.09 -11.24
N LYS A 362 -26.81 -27.07 -10.36
CA LYS A 362 -26.05 -26.84 -9.11
C LYS A 362 -24.60 -26.43 -9.38
N LEU A 363 -23.94 -27.04 -10.38
CA LEU A 363 -22.58 -26.69 -10.75
C LEU A 363 -22.52 -25.29 -11.37
N GLU A 364 -23.44 -24.95 -12.27
CA GLU A 364 -23.53 -23.64 -12.89
C GLU A 364 -23.79 -22.54 -11.85
N VAL A 365 -24.71 -22.76 -10.91
CA VAL A 365 -24.97 -21.83 -9.80
C VAL A 365 -23.74 -21.70 -8.89
N ALA A 366 -23.02 -22.79 -8.63
CA ALA A 366 -21.81 -22.76 -7.81
C ALA A 366 -20.67 -21.99 -8.52
N GLU A 367 -20.49 -22.17 -9.82
CA GLU A 367 -19.50 -21.44 -10.62
C GLU A 367 -19.85 -19.96 -10.75
N ALA A 368 -21.13 -19.63 -11.00
CA ALA A 368 -21.61 -18.25 -11.02
C ALA A 368 -21.43 -17.56 -9.66
N LEU A 369 -21.71 -18.27 -8.54
CA LEU A 369 -21.47 -17.76 -7.20
C LEU A 369 -19.97 -17.56 -6.94
N LYS A 370 -19.11 -18.50 -7.36
CA LYS A 370 -17.65 -18.38 -7.24
C LYS A 370 -17.12 -17.19 -8.02
N ALA A 371 -17.59 -16.97 -9.26
CA ALA A 371 -17.22 -15.82 -10.07
C ALA A 371 -17.68 -14.50 -9.42
N LYS A 372 -18.89 -14.46 -8.85
CA LYS A 372 -19.41 -13.29 -8.13
C LYS A 372 -18.58 -12.99 -6.87
N VAL A 373 -18.24 -14.01 -6.08
CA VAL A 373 -17.39 -13.86 -4.89
C VAL A 373 -15.98 -13.38 -5.28
N ALA A 374 -15.40 -13.94 -6.35
CA ALA A 374 -14.08 -13.53 -6.84
C ALA A 374 -14.04 -12.05 -7.28
N LEU A 375 -15.17 -11.49 -7.72
CA LEU A 375 -15.28 -10.08 -8.11
C LEU A 375 -15.56 -9.14 -6.94
N GLU A 376 -16.30 -9.59 -5.92
CA GLU A 376 -16.67 -8.76 -4.76
C GLU A 376 -15.60 -8.72 -3.66
N VAL A 377 -14.82 -9.80 -3.47
CA VAL A 377 -13.75 -9.84 -2.45
C VAL A 377 -12.70 -8.74 -2.64
N PRO A 378 -12.13 -8.52 -3.84
CA PRO A 378 -11.16 -7.43 -4.04
C PRO A 378 -11.75 -6.03 -3.81
N LYS A 379 -13.03 -5.82 -4.13
CA LYS A 379 -13.71 -4.54 -3.86
C LYS A 379 -13.86 -4.29 -2.36
N LEU A 380 -14.27 -5.32 -1.62
CA LEU A 380 -14.39 -5.23 -0.16
C LEU A 380 -13.01 -5.04 0.50
N GLU A 381 -11.98 -5.72 0.01
CA GLU A 381 -10.60 -5.52 0.46
C GLU A 381 -10.09 -4.11 0.15
N ALA A 382 -10.33 -3.59 -1.04
CA ALA A 382 -10.00 -2.20 -1.40
C ALA A 382 -10.76 -1.17 -0.55
N GLN A 383 -12.04 -1.44 -0.22
CA GLN A 383 -12.82 -0.59 0.67
C GLN A 383 -12.27 -0.64 2.11
N ARG A 384 -11.85 -1.82 2.59
CA ARG A 384 -11.23 -1.99 3.91
C ARG A 384 -9.87 -1.29 3.99
N THR A 385 -9.03 -1.41 2.96
CA THR A 385 -7.74 -0.72 2.94
C THR A 385 -7.91 0.80 2.87
N LYS A 386 -8.86 1.30 2.05
CA LYS A 386 -9.21 2.72 2.01
C LYS A 386 -9.71 3.23 3.37
N ALA A 387 -10.66 2.53 4.00
CA ALA A 387 -11.17 2.89 5.32
C ALA A 387 -10.06 2.88 6.39
N ALA A 388 -9.14 1.91 6.34
CA ALA A 388 -8.00 1.84 7.24
C ALA A 388 -7.00 3.00 7.03
N LEU A 389 -6.76 3.42 5.79
CA LEU A 389 -5.93 4.59 5.47
C LEU A 389 -6.60 5.89 5.93
N GLU A 390 -7.91 6.06 5.71
CA GLU A 390 -8.67 7.23 6.18
C GLU A 390 -8.71 7.32 7.71
N CYS A 391 -8.84 6.18 8.40
CA CYS A 391 -8.78 6.09 9.85
C CYS A 391 -7.40 6.52 10.37
N ARG A 392 -6.31 6.02 9.77
CA ARG A 392 -4.93 6.42 10.09
C ARG A 392 -4.68 7.91 9.84
N ALA A 393 -5.10 8.42 8.68
CA ALA A 393 -4.98 9.85 8.36
C ALA A 393 -5.74 10.72 9.37
N ARG A 394 -6.92 10.29 9.84
CA ARG A 394 -7.69 10.99 10.88
C ARG A 394 -6.98 10.96 12.23
N ALA A 395 -6.44 9.81 12.65
CA ALA A 395 -5.69 9.69 13.90
C ALA A 395 -4.48 10.63 13.90
N LEU A 396 -3.74 10.66 12.79
CA LEU A 396 -2.60 11.55 12.62
C LEU A 396 -3.00 13.03 12.64
N ARG A 397 -4.05 13.43 11.91
CA ARG A 397 -4.56 14.80 11.97
C ARG A 397 -4.94 15.20 13.39
N ASN A 398 -5.56 14.31 14.16
CA ASN A 398 -5.87 14.58 15.57
C ASN A 398 -4.62 14.78 16.43
N ILE A 399 -3.51 14.07 16.17
CA ILE A 399 -2.23 14.30 16.86
C ILE A 399 -1.70 15.68 16.52
N LEU A 400 -1.61 16.02 15.24
CA LEU A 400 -1.15 17.34 14.79
C LEU A 400 -2.05 18.46 15.31
N ALA A 401 -3.37 18.32 15.24
CA ALA A 401 -4.34 19.31 15.69
C ALA A 401 -4.18 19.64 17.18
N ARG A 402 -3.89 18.63 18.02
CA ARG A 402 -3.58 18.85 19.45
C ARG A 402 -2.30 19.66 19.64
N GLN A 403 -1.26 19.39 18.85
CA GLN A 403 -0.02 20.16 18.89
C GLN A 403 -0.25 21.61 18.44
N LEU A 404 -1.01 21.82 17.38
CA LEU A 404 -1.37 23.17 16.91
C LEU A 404 -2.22 23.94 17.93
N ALA A 405 -3.15 23.27 18.60
CA ALA A 405 -3.89 23.86 19.72
C ALA A 405 -2.94 24.30 20.85
N SER A 406 -1.97 23.46 21.22
CA SER A 406 -0.95 23.84 22.22
C SER A 406 -0.15 25.09 21.79
N VAL A 407 0.26 25.18 20.53
CA VAL A 407 0.97 26.35 19.98
C VAL A 407 0.11 27.62 20.08
N LEU A 408 -1.18 27.53 19.74
CA LEU A 408 -2.10 28.67 19.84
C LEU A 408 -2.31 29.12 21.30
N VAL A 409 -2.42 28.18 22.24
CA VAL A 409 -2.55 28.48 23.69
C VAL A 409 -1.29 29.20 24.18
N GLN A 410 -0.10 28.70 23.85
CA GLN A 410 1.17 29.34 24.21
C GLN A 410 1.28 30.75 23.60
N TYR A 411 0.86 30.92 22.36
CA TYR A 411 0.86 32.20 21.68
C TYR A 411 -0.02 33.25 22.35
N ARG A 412 -1.23 32.87 22.78
CA ARG A 412 -2.15 33.76 23.49
C ARG A 412 -1.66 34.15 24.88
N ALA A 413 -0.85 33.31 25.51
CA ALA A 413 -0.27 33.60 26.82
C ALA A 413 0.86 34.63 26.76
N MET A 414 1.45 34.89 25.59
CA MET A 414 2.49 35.89 25.46
C MET A 414 1.93 37.32 25.50
N PRO A 415 2.66 38.27 26.11
CA PRO A 415 2.27 39.67 26.05
C PRO A 415 2.21 40.13 24.59
N THR A 416 1.19 40.94 24.27
CA THR A 416 1.01 41.54 22.94
C THR A 416 2.15 42.52 22.66
N GLY A 417 3.28 41.98 22.18
CA GLY A 417 4.41 42.74 21.69
C GLY A 417 4.07 43.50 20.41
N THR A 418 4.88 44.49 20.09
CA THR A 418 4.81 45.27 18.85
C THR A 418 4.70 44.33 17.64
N PRO A 419 3.82 44.64 16.66
CA PRO A 419 3.70 43.87 15.45
C PRO A 419 5.06 43.80 14.75
N GLY A 420 5.62 42.59 14.68
CA GLY A 420 6.92 42.36 14.04
C GLY A 420 6.82 42.60 12.54
N ILE A 421 7.90 43.13 11.97
CA ILE A 421 8.10 43.19 10.51
C ILE A 421 7.97 41.77 9.95
N THR A 422 7.20 41.61 8.88
CA THR A 422 6.97 40.33 8.20
C THR A 422 8.28 39.72 7.73
N THR A 423 8.67 38.59 8.32
CA THR A 423 9.70 37.72 7.75
C THR A 423 9.21 37.22 6.39
N THR A 424 10.11 37.25 5.40
CA THR A 424 9.83 36.75 4.06
C THR A 424 9.47 35.27 4.13
N ASP A 425 8.28 34.92 3.65
CA ASP A 425 7.74 33.54 3.59
C ASP A 425 8.53 32.74 2.52
N MET A 426 9.74 32.32 2.88
CA MET A 426 10.61 31.50 2.04
C MET A 426 10.17 30.04 2.09
N VAL A 427 10.16 29.40 0.91
CA VAL A 427 9.90 27.96 0.80
C VAL A 427 11.08 27.22 1.44
N PRO A 428 10.86 26.38 2.47
CA PRO A 428 11.94 25.71 3.17
C PRO A 428 12.54 24.64 2.28
N ARG A 429 13.86 24.52 2.33
CA ARG A 429 14.54 23.32 1.87
C ARG A 429 14.32 22.23 2.91
N ILE A 430 13.58 21.18 2.56
CA ILE A 430 13.27 20.09 3.49
C ILE A 430 14.32 18.99 3.35
N ILE A 431 14.88 18.58 4.48
CA ILE A 431 15.81 17.45 4.56
C ILE A 431 15.15 16.36 5.40
N GLN A 432 15.03 15.16 4.84
CA GLN A 432 14.44 14.03 5.54
C GLN A 432 15.55 13.15 6.11
N THR A 433 15.39 12.73 7.35
CA THR A 433 16.29 11.78 8.00
C THR A 433 15.53 10.83 8.91
N SER A 434 16.14 9.68 9.19
CA SER A 434 15.56 8.64 10.03
C SER A 434 16.56 8.17 11.07
N VAL A 435 16.07 7.98 12.30
CA VAL A 435 16.83 7.51 13.45
C VAL A 435 16.16 6.24 13.96
N GLN A 436 16.95 5.18 14.12
CA GLN A 436 16.54 4.02 14.89
C GLN A 436 16.88 4.26 16.35
N VAL A 437 15.87 4.22 17.23
CA VAL A 437 16.03 4.45 18.66
C VAL A 437 16.15 3.10 19.36
N HIS A 438 17.30 2.85 19.99
CA HIS A 438 17.51 1.66 20.80
C HIS A 438 17.14 1.90 22.27
N MET A 439 17.06 0.82 23.04
CA MET A 439 16.69 0.90 24.47
C MET A 439 17.68 1.72 25.31
N HIS A 440 18.95 1.79 24.89
CA HIS A 440 19.96 2.63 25.56
C HIS A 440 19.89 4.10 25.14
N ASP A 441 19.20 4.43 24.05
CA ASP A 441 19.07 5.79 23.52
C ASP A 441 17.80 6.51 24.00
N LEU A 442 17.00 5.88 24.89
CA LEU A 442 15.70 6.42 25.32
C LEU A 442 15.80 7.78 26.02
N GLN A 443 16.96 8.11 26.58
CA GLN A 443 17.23 9.39 27.23
C GLN A 443 18.11 10.30 26.37
N GLU A 444 18.55 9.83 25.20
CA GLU A 444 19.46 10.55 24.34
C GLU A 444 18.71 11.69 23.63
N THR A 445 19.35 12.85 23.56
CA THR A 445 18.80 14.03 22.86
C THR A 445 19.64 14.41 21.63
N SER A 446 20.80 13.78 21.44
CA SER A 446 21.65 13.97 20.26
C SER A 446 21.74 12.68 19.45
N TYR A 447 21.40 12.76 18.15
CA TYR A 447 21.42 11.59 17.28
C TYR A 447 22.48 11.70 16.19
N THR A 448 23.19 10.61 15.94
CA THR A 448 24.03 10.49 14.74
C THR A 448 23.18 9.96 13.59
N ILE A 449 23.09 10.72 12.50
CA ILE A 449 22.34 10.37 11.30
C ILE A 449 23.28 10.10 10.12
N THR A 450 22.76 9.44 9.10
CA THR A 450 23.43 9.40 7.79
C THR A 450 23.47 10.82 7.23
N ALA A 451 24.61 11.20 6.63
CA ALA A 451 24.75 12.49 5.99
C ALA A 451 23.57 12.75 5.03
N PRO A 452 22.85 13.87 5.16
CA PRO A 452 21.80 14.22 4.23
C PRO A 452 22.34 14.19 2.81
N THR A 453 21.78 13.34 1.97
CA THR A 453 21.98 13.46 0.53
C THR A 453 21.22 14.70 0.10
N GLY A 454 21.91 15.83 -0.05
CA GLY A 454 21.30 17.05 -0.58
C GLY A 454 20.64 16.73 -1.92
N GLY A 455 19.30 16.70 -1.96
CA GLY A 455 18.59 16.43 -3.21
C GLY A 455 18.70 17.59 -4.20
N PRO A 456 18.16 17.47 -5.43
CA PRO A 456 17.98 16.28 -6.25
C PRO A 456 19.24 16.04 -7.11
N SER A 457 19.72 14.81 -7.16
CA SER A 457 20.84 14.35 -8.02
C SER A 457 20.47 14.31 -9.52
N HIS A 458 19.66 15.26 -10.00
CA HIS A 458 19.02 15.19 -11.32
C HIS A 458 19.18 16.43 -12.19
N PHE A 459 19.85 17.47 -11.69
CA PHE A 459 20.36 18.52 -12.55
C PHE A 459 21.84 18.24 -12.82
N GLU A 460 22.19 18.47 -14.07
CA GLU A 460 23.32 17.94 -14.82
C GLU A 460 24.65 18.11 -14.10
N GLU A 461 25.62 17.26 -14.47
CA GLU A 461 27.03 17.29 -14.07
C GLU A 461 27.73 18.59 -14.51
N GLU A 462 27.11 19.75 -14.36
CA GLU A 462 27.84 21.01 -14.31
C GLU A 462 28.77 20.89 -13.11
N GLU A 463 30.06 21.13 -13.35
CA GLU A 463 31.16 21.10 -12.39
C GLU A 463 30.84 22.04 -11.21
N ILE A 464 30.02 21.58 -10.27
CA ILE A 464 29.73 22.30 -9.04
C ILE A 464 31.04 22.30 -8.27
N ASP A 465 31.71 23.45 -8.34
CA ASP A 465 32.83 23.87 -7.53
C ASP A 465 32.82 23.16 -6.16
N ASP A 466 33.80 22.27 -5.95
CA ASP A 466 33.86 21.23 -4.91
C ASP A 466 33.80 21.73 -3.46
N GLY A 467 33.65 23.05 -3.28
CA GLY A 467 33.74 23.78 -2.01
C GLY A 467 32.47 24.47 -1.52
N ALA A 468 31.34 24.45 -2.23
CA ALA A 468 30.10 25.02 -1.71
C ALA A 468 29.55 24.13 -0.57
N GLU A 469 29.96 24.44 0.66
CA GLU A 469 29.45 23.79 1.86
C GLU A 469 27.92 23.89 1.86
N PHE A 470 27.28 22.72 1.96
CA PHE A 470 25.83 22.63 1.98
C PHE A 470 25.31 23.48 3.16
N ASP A 471 24.66 24.61 2.86
CA ASP A 471 24.13 25.49 3.91
C ASP A 471 22.90 24.84 4.56
N VAL A 472 23.15 24.12 5.66
CA VAL A 472 22.10 23.49 6.45
C VAL A 472 21.26 24.54 7.18
N ASN A 473 21.78 25.75 7.42
CA ASN A 473 21.12 26.74 8.29
C ASN A 473 19.80 27.25 7.70
N GLY A 474 19.67 27.28 6.36
CA GLY A 474 18.44 27.61 5.67
C GLY A 474 17.44 26.46 5.54
N SER A 475 17.78 25.25 5.98
CA SER A 475 16.98 24.04 5.79
C SER A 475 16.12 23.71 7.01
N THR A 476 15.00 23.02 6.79
CA THR A 476 14.18 22.45 7.85
C THR A 476 14.30 20.93 7.82
N MET A 477 14.65 20.33 8.95
CA MET A 477 14.78 18.87 9.08
C MET A 477 13.43 18.20 9.37
N VAL A 478 13.14 17.10 8.70
CA VAL A 478 12.08 16.17 9.13
C VAL A 478 12.75 14.90 9.65
N VAL A 479 12.73 14.76 10.97
CA VAL A 479 13.39 13.67 11.69
C VAL A 479 12.33 12.62 12.03
N THR A 480 12.47 11.44 11.44
CA THR A 480 11.61 10.30 11.79
C THR A 480 12.33 9.40 12.80
N ARG A 481 11.70 9.12 13.95
CA ARG A 481 12.24 8.19 14.94
C ARG A 481 11.41 6.93 14.96
N ALA A 482 12.07 5.78 14.83
CA ALA A 482 11.45 4.47 14.94
C ALA A 482 12.21 3.64 15.96
N PHE A 483 11.51 2.99 16.87
CA PHE A 483 12.15 2.08 17.82
C PHE A 483 12.75 0.86 17.09
N CYS A 484 13.94 0.44 17.51
CA CYS A 484 14.57 -0.77 16.99
C CYS A 484 13.73 -2.01 17.34
N HIS A 485 13.36 -2.80 16.33
CA HIS A 485 12.52 -3.98 16.53
C HIS A 485 13.18 -5.08 17.37
N GLU A 486 14.52 -5.12 17.44
CA GLU A 486 15.24 -6.18 18.14
C GLU A 486 15.30 -5.93 19.66
N CYS A 487 15.73 -4.73 20.07
CA CYS A 487 15.91 -4.43 21.50
C CYS A 487 14.70 -3.78 22.17
N CYS A 488 13.79 -3.16 21.41
CA CYS A 488 12.67 -2.38 21.97
C CYS A 488 11.32 -3.11 21.91
N ALA A 489 11.28 -4.40 21.56
CA ALA A 489 10.05 -5.17 21.36
C ALA A 489 9.11 -5.27 22.59
N LYS A 490 9.61 -4.91 23.79
CA LYS A 490 8.88 -4.97 25.06
C LYS A 490 8.55 -3.59 25.65
N LEU A 491 8.93 -2.51 24.95
CA LEU A 491 8.62 -1.16 25.42
C LEU A 491 7.18 -0.85 25.03
N GLU A 492 6.39 -0.41 26.01
CA GLU A 492 5.03 0.08 25.80
C GLU A 492 5.00 1.53 26.30
N ASP A 493 4.44 2.42 25.49
CA ASP A 493 4.11 3.82 25.84
C ASP A 493 5.27 4.67 26.41
N VAL A 494 6.51 4.46 25.92
CA VAL A 494 7.65 5.30 26.31
C VAL A 494 7.68 6.58 25.48
N ALA A 495 7.45 7.72 26.11
CA ALA A 495 7.65 9.04 25.50
C ALA A 495 9.15 9.32 25.36
N LEU A 496 9.58 9.68 24.14
CA LEU A 496 10.97 10.04 23.87
C LEU A 496 11.21 11.52 24.15
N PRO A 497 12.37 11.91 24.71
CA PRO A 497 12.70 13.31 24.90
C PRO A 497 12.83 14.03 23.55
N THR A 498 12.60 15.34 23.54
CA THR A 498 12.78 16.16 22.34
C THR A 498 14.26 16.19 21.95
N PRO A 499 14.63 15.87 20.71
CA PRO A 499 16.01 15.96 20.26
C PRO A 499 16.48 17.42 20.24
N THR A 500 17.74 17.64 20.61
CA THR A 500 18.40 18.96 20.67
C THR A 500 19.50 19.10 19.62
N ALA A 501 20.01 17.99 19.08
CA ALA A 501 21.05 18.05 18.07
C ALA A 501 21.03 16.83 17.14
N LEU A 502 21.45 17.06 15.89
CA LEU A 502 21.79 16.02 14.93
C LEU A 502 23.28 16.14 14.60
N THR A 503 23.95 15.01 14.48
CA THR A 503 25.32 14.94 14.00
C THR A 503 25.39 13.99 12.83
N TRP A 504 26.24 14.26 11.85
CA TRP A 504 26.56 13.30 10.81
C TRP A 504 27.99 13.47 10.38
N ARG A 505 28.58 12.39 9.90
CA ARG A 505 29.87 12.46 9.24
C ARG A 505 29.63 12.50 7.75
N ASN A 506 30.28 13.44 7.06
CA ASN A 506 30.24 13.43 5.61
C ASN A 506 30.91 12.13 5.13
N HIS A 507 30.11 11.19 4.64
CA HIS A 507 30.60 9.89 4.17
C HIS A 507 31.29 9.98 2.80
N ARG A 508 31.77 11.17 2.39
CA ARG A 508 32.75 11.27 1.29
C ARG A 508 33.77 10.17 1.54
N ALA A 509 33.80 9.20 0.62
CA ALA A 509 34.57 8.00 0.78
C ALA A 509 36.04 8.41 0.74
N THR A 510 36.61 8.72 1.91
CA THR A 510 38.02 9.04 2.01
C THR A 510 38.75 7.82 1.46
N PRO A 511 39.53 7.97 0.37
CA PRO A 511 40.27 6.84 -0.17
C PRO A 511 41.17 6.29 0.94
N ASP A 512 41.31 4.98 1.00
CA ASP A 512 42.24 4.32 1.94
C ASP A 512 43.50 3.82 1.23
N ASP A 513 43.63 4.11 -0.07
CA ASP A 513 44.72 3.69 -0.93
C ASP A 513 45.47 4.87 -1.57
N CYS A 514 46.70 4.59 -2.02
CA CYS A 514 47.51 5.58 -2.73
C CYS A 514 46.92 5.88 -4.11
N PRO A 515 46.69 7.15 -4.50
CA PRO A 515 46.09 7.49 -5.80
C PRO A 515 46.86 7.01 -7.03
N LEU A 516 48.14 6.67 -6.89
CA LEU A 516 49.00 6.26 -8.00
C LEU A 516 49.21 4.74 -8.11
N CYS A 517 49.39 4.01 -7.00
CA CYS A 517 49.61 2.55 -7.02
C CYS A 517 48.49 1.74 -6.38
N HIS A 518 47.46 2.38 -5.84
CA HIS A 518 46.37 1.75 -5.11
C HIS A 518 46.83 0.90 -3.91
N ARG A 519 48.05 1.10 -3.40
CA ARG A 519 48.47 0.42 -2.17
C ARG A 519 47.70 0.98 -0.99
N VAL A 520 47.07 0.10 -0.20
CA VAL A 520 46.31 0.47 1.00
C VAL A 520 47.23 1.18 2.00
N LEU A 521 46.96 2.45 2.25
CA LEU A 521 47.70 3.32 3.14
C LEU A 521 47.34 3.06 4.59
N PHE A 522 46.06 2.93 4.92
CA PHE A 522 45.60 2.62 6.27
C PHE A 522 44.43 1.64 6.26
N LYS A 523 44.23 0.91 7.36
CA LYS A 523 43.06 0.05 7.51
C LYS A 523 41.84 0.92 7.75
N LYS A 524 40.80 0.75 6.93
CA LYS A 524 39.50 1.38 7.16
C LYS A 524 38.95 0.87 8.49
N GLY A 525 38.77 1.78 9.45
CA GLY A 525 38.13 1.45 10.72
C GLY A 525 36.70 0.98 10.44
N SER A 526 36.29 -0.13 11.07
CA SER A 526 34.87 -0.38 11.30
C SER A 526 34.41 0.67 12.32
N PHE A 527 34.00 1.83 11.82
CA PHE A 527 33.46 2.91 12.64
C PHE A 527 31.99 2.66 12.95
#